data_AF-A0A9D7YIS4-F1
#
_entry.id   AF-A0A9D7YIS4-F1
#
_cell.length_a   1.000
_cell.length_b   1.000
_cell.length_c   1.000
_cell.angle_alpha   90.00
_cell.angle_beta   90.00
_cell.angle_gamma   90.00
#
_symmetry.space_group_name_H-M   'P 1'
#
loop_
_entity.id
_entity.type
_entity.pdbx_description
1 polymer ?
#
loop_
_entity_poly.entity_id
_entity_poly.type
_entity_poly.pdbx_seq_one_letter_code
_entity_poly.pdbx_strand_id
1 'polypeptide(L)'
;MKSILAALLLTTAAPMAQAAVPDSGNASNAVEESAENAAQKAMDSAMSIFTKMFDTSDLPEPEAARLELATVTASKLLPNGAYAKIMDNMVEQILTPLFNIMPGLTDAQIVSATGASQDNVAALTEEQKAAVTRIIDPYHKQRAEQTIAIMKPMIAEAMAIVEPAMRTGLSRAYARKFSAAELTTINSFFATPTGSTFARESFALQADPEVLQATFKALPAIFTSFMGDEAKFKAKFEELPRQRELKDLSDTEMAELARQLGVSVKSLEDHRLIVTIADPYAHETGEEPWYAEDSWAAAERKNVKALETKYDTLSTRSEQAGAQSSAAYEAYEKAWQAAVDAARKRMLAEGWTPPSAEPETTEGTADSVEAVASL
;
A
#
# COMPACT_ATOMS: atom_id res chain seq x y z
N MET A 1 -1.44 10.01 18.00
CA MET A 1 -1.63 9.94 16.54
C MET A 1 -0.39 9.32 15.89
N LYS A 2 0.07 8.18 16.40
CA LYS A 2 1.34 7.52 16.03
C LYS A 2 1.13 6.08 15.52
N SER A 3 -0.07 5.75 15.03
CA SER A 3 -0.42 4.36 14.70
C SER A 3 -1.20 4.18 13.40
N ILE A 4 -1.23 5.18 12.51
CA ILE A 4 -1.80 5.04 11.15
C ILE A 4 -0.69 4.94 10.08
N LEU A 5 0.53 4.58 10.47
CA LEU A 5 1.65 4.40 9.53
C LEU A 5 2.22 2.97 9.48
N ALA A 6 1.58 2.01 10.14
CA ALA A 6 2.02 0.61 10.16
C ALA A 6 1.15 -0.36 9.32
N ALA A 7 0.20 0.13 8.53
CA ALA A 7 -0.69 -0.71 7.71
C ALA A 7 -0.61 -0.45 6.20
N LEU A 8 0.51 0.11 5.71
CA LEU A 8 0.80 0.12 4.27
C LEU A 8 2.26 -0.23 3.98
N LEU A 9 2.74 -1.29 4.61
CA LEU A 9 3.90 -2.03 4.15
C LEU A 9 3.39 -3.41 3.72
N LEU A 10 3.09 -3.56 2.43
CA LEU A 10 3.19 -4.87 1.78
C LEU A 10 4.66 -5.27 1.86
N THR A 11 5.06 -5.87 2.98
CA THR A 11 6.31 -6.61 3.11
C THR A 11 6.06 -8.05 2.72
N THR A 12 6.36 -8.37 1.46
CA THR A 12 7.20 -9.55 1.20
C THR A 12 8.41 -9.08 0.39
N ALA A 13 9.35 -8.47 1.11
CA ALA A 13 10.73 -8.48 0.67
C ALA A 13 11.25 -9.91 0.85
N ALA A 14 11.51 -10.61 -0.25
CA ALA A 14 12.39 -11.77 -0.23
C ALA A 14 13.82 -11.25 0.00
N PRO A 15 14.54 -11.66 1.06
CA PRO A 15 15.93 -11.27 1.23
C PRO A 15 16.79 -12.02 0.21
N MET A 16 17.69 -11.28 -0.44
CA MET A 16 18.78 -11.86 -1.22
C MET A 16 19.60 -12.82 -0.35
N ALA A 17 19.79 -14.05 -0.83
CA ALA A 17 20.79 -14.96 -0.31
C ALA A 17 21.72 -15.37 -1.45
N GLN A 18 22.70 -14.51 -1.74
CA GLN A 18 23.91 -14.95 -2.42
C GLN A 18 25.00 -15.10 -1.37
N ALA A 19 25.09 -16.31 -0.80
CA ALA A 19 26.26 -16.76 -0.07
C ALA A 19 26.43 -18.27 -0.33
N ALA A 20 27.56 -18.59 -0.99
CA ALA A 20 28.20 -19.90 -1.09
C ALA A 20 27.31 -21.10 -1.50
N VAL A 21 27.44 -21.48 -2.77
CA VAL A 21 27.09 -22.80 -3.29
C VAL A 21 27.86 -23.87 -2.52
N PRO A 22 27.17 -24.86 -1.94
CA PRO A 22 27.46 -26.22 -2.34
C PRO A 22 26.22 -26.84 -3.00
N ASP A 23 26.52 -27.49 -4.11
CA ASP A 23 25.68 -28.28 -5.00
C ASP A 23 24.55 -29.06 -4.30
N SER A 24 23.30 -28.68 -4.60
CA SER A 24 22.15 -29.59 -4.54
C SER A 24 21.09 -29.11 -5.54
N GLY A 25 21.26 -29.51 -6.81
CA GLY A 25 20.44 -29.12 -7.96
C GLY A 25 18.99 -29.61 -7.98
N ASN A 26 18.21 -29.45 -6.91
CA ASN A 26 16.78 -29.81 -6.94
C ASN A 26 15.84 -28.97 -6.05
N ALA A 27 16.32 -27.96 -5.31
CA ALA A 27 15.49 -27.10 -4.45
C ALA A 27 15.15 -25.72 -5.07
N SER A 28 15.89 -25.28 -6.10
CA SER A 28 15.68 -23.99 -6.77
C SER A 28 14.40 -23.96 -7.59
N ASN A 29 14.12 -25.04 -8.33
CA ASN A 29 12.98 -25.08 -9.27
C ASN A 29 11.61 -25.06 -8.56
N ALA A 30 11.50 -25.67 -7.37
CA ALA A 30 10.23 -25.74 -6.64
C ALA A 30 9.80 -24.42 -5.99
N VAL A 31 10.78 -23.57 -5.62
CA VAL A 31 10.52 -22.25 -5.04
C VAL A 31 10.15 -21.24 -6.13
N GLU A 32 10.82 -21.30 -7.29
CA GLU A 32 10.47 -20.50 -8.47
C GLU A 32 9.10 -20.88 -9.03
N GLU A 33 8.82 -22.18 -9.21
CA GLU A 33 7.51 -22.67 -9.71
C GLU A 33 6.36 -22.33 -8.75
N SER A 34 6.60 -22.31 -7.43
CA SER A 34 5.60 -21.89 -6.44
C SER A 34 5.36 -20.37 -6.45
N ALA A 35 6.40 -19.57 -6.69
CA ALA A 35 6.29 -18.11 -6.76
C ALA A 35 5.60 -17.66 -8.06
N GLU A 36 5.93 -18.29 -9.19
CA GLU A 36 5.26 -18.06 -10.47
C GLU A 36 3.78 -18.44 -10.41
N ASN A 37 3.44 -19.59 -9.81
CA ASN A 37 2.05 -19.99 -9.61
C ASN A 37 1.27 -19.05 -8.67
N ALA A 38 1.93 -18.50 -7.64
CA ALA A 38 1.30 -17.52 -6.75
C ALA A 38 1.07 -16.18 -7.46
N ALA A 39 2.05 -15.71 -8.24
CA ALA A 39 1.92 -14.50 -9.05
C ALA A 39 0.83 -14.63 -10.11
N GLN A 40 0.76 -15.78 -10.80
CA GLN A 40 -0.29 -16.07 -11.78
C GLN A 40 -1.67 -16.07 -11.14
N LYS A 41 -1.84 -16.74 -9.98
CA LYS A 41 -3.13 -16.73 -9.25
C LYS A 41 -3.52 -15.34 -8.76
N ALA A 42 -2.56 -14.54 -8.32
CA ALA A 42 -2.81 -13.15 -7.92
C ALA A 42 -3.28 -12.32 -9.12
N MET A 43 -2.65 -12.50 -10.28
CA MET A 43 -3.03 -11.84 -11.53
C MET A 43 -4.41 -12.29 -12.03
N ASP A 44 -4.71 -13.59 -12.00
CA ASP A 44 -6.01 -14.14 -12.37
C ASP A 44 -7.12 -13.63 -11.44
N SER A 45 -6.85 -13.56 -10.14
CA SER A 45 -7.77 -13.01 -9.15
C SER A 45 -8.03 -11.52 -9.40
N ALA A 46 -6.98 -10.72 -9.63
CA ALA A 46 -7.09 -9.31 -9.96
C ALA A 46 -7.89 -9.09 -11.25
N MET A 47 -7.62 -9.88 -12.30
CA MET A 47 -8.36 -9.85 -13.57
C MET A 47 -9.83 -10.23 -13.39
N SER A 48 -10.13 -11.23 -12.54
CA SER A 48 -11.50 -11.62 -12.21
C SER A 48 -12.24 -10.50 -11.47
N ILE A 49 -11.62 -9.85 -10.49
CA ILE A 49 -12.21 -8.70 -9.78
C ILE A 49 -12.48 -7.56 -10.76
N PHE A 50 -11.49 -7.23 -11.61
CA PHE A 50 -11.63 -6.18 -12.63
C PHE A 50 -12.77 -6.50 -13.60
N THR A 51 -12.82 -7.74 -14.10
CA THR A 51 -13.88 -8.18 -15.03
C THR A 51 -15.26 -8.09 -14.39
N LYS A 52 -15.41 -8.50 -13.11
CA LYS A 52 -16.68 -8.37 -12.38
C LYS A 52 -17.07 -6.92 -12.12
N MET A 53 -16.10 -6.05 -11.81
CA MET A 53 -16.35 -4.64 -11.56
C MET A 53 -16.83 -3.89 -12.81
N PHE A 54 -16.33 -4.29 -13.99
CA PHE A 54 -16.65 -3.67 -15.27
C PHE A 54 -17.51 -4.55 -16.18
N ASP A 55 -18.18 -5.56 -15.63
CA ASP A 55 -19.07 -6.40 -16.40
C ASP A 55 -20.24 -5.54 -16.92
N THR A 56 -20.51 -5.67 -18.21
CA THR A 56 -21.60 -4.95 -18.90
C THR A 56 -22.64 -5.90 -19.47
N SER A 57 -22.56 -7.20 -19.13
CA SER A 57 -23.48 -8.24 -19.56
C SER A 57 -24.93 -7.96 -19.16
N ASP A 58 -25.16 -7.30 -18.03
CA ASP A 58 -26.48 -6.89 -17.53
C ASP A 58 -27.05 -5.64 -18.23
N LEU A 59 -26.25 -4.92 -19.05
CA LEU A 59 -26.75 -3.76 -19.76
C LEU A 59 -27.65 -4.18 -20.92
N PRO A 60 -28.78 -3.49 -21.16
CA PRO A 60 -29.66 -3.82 -22.26
C PRO A 60 -28.93 -3.71 -23.61
N GLU A 61 -29.19 -4.67 -24.50
CA GLU A 61 -28.66 -4.65 -25.85
C GLU A 61 -29.14 -3.38 -26.58
N PRO A 62 -28.23 -2.60 -27.18
CA PRO A 62 -28.63 -1.44 -27.95
C PRO A 62 -29.45 -1.85 -29.17
N GLU A 63 -30.45 -1.06 -29.53
CA GLU A 63 -31.19 -1.23 -30.77
C GLU A 63 -30.25 -1.27 -31.98
N ALA A 64 -30.41 -2.26 -32.87
CA ALA A 64 -29.49 -2.51 -33.97
C ALA A 64 -29.25 -1.29 -34.87
N ALA A 65 -30.31 -0.55 -35.22
CA ALA A 65 -30.21 0.67 -36.04
C ALA A 65 -29.43 1.79 -35.33
N ARG A 66 -29.57 1.93 -34.01
CA ARG A 66 -28.78 2.89 -33.22
C ARG A 66 -27.33 2.44 -33.10
N LEU A 67 -27.09 1.14 -32.97
CA LEU A 67 -25.74 0.58 -32.91
C LEU A 67 -24.96 0.83 -34.19
N GLU A 68 -25.60 0.72 -35.35
CA GLU A 68 -24.98 1.04 -36.63
C GLU A 68 -24.56 2.52 -36.71
N LEU A 69 -25.47 3.44 -36.39
CA LEU A 69 -25.17 4.88 -36.35
C LEU A 69 -24.07 5.23 -35.35
N ALA A 70 -24.09 4.61 -34.17
CA ALA A 70 -23.09 4.83 -33.14
C ALA A 70 -21.73 4.24 -33.51
N THR A 71 -21.70 3.15 -34.30
CA THR A 71 -20.45 2.58 -34.83
C THR A 71 -19.76 3.56 -35.79
N VAL A 72 -20.55 4.27 -36.61
CA VAL A 72 -20.03 5.36 -37.42
C VAL A 72 -19.46 6.48 -36.54
N THR A 73 -20.20 6.89 -35.50
CA THR A 73 -19.75 7.92 -34.56
C THR A 73 -18.43 7.54 -33.87
N ALA A 74 -18.35 6.33 -33.32
CA ALA A 74 -17.16 5.83 -32.63
C ALA A 74 -15.95 5.72 -33.58
N SER A 75 -16.16 5.36 -34.84
CA SER A 75 -15.08 5.30 -35.84
C SER A 75 -14.54 6.68 -36.23
N LYS A 76 -15.33 7.75 -36.08
CA LYS A 76 -14.88 9.14 -36.29
C LYS A 76 -14.13 9.70 -35.08
N LEU A 77 -14.57 9.34 -33.87
CA LEU A 77 -13.91 9.72 -32.61
C LEU A 77 -12.59 8.98 -32.39
N LEU A 78 -12.58 7.69 -32.73
CA LEU A 78 -11.41 6.82 -32.60
C LEU A 78 -11.09 6.15 -33.95
N PRO A 79 -10.51 6.89 -34.91
CA PRO A 79 -10.03 6.33 -36.16
C PRO A 79 -8.98 5.24 -35.96
N ASN A 80 -8.69 4.48 -37.02
CA ASN A 80 -7.61 3.49 -36.98
C ASN A 80 -6.26 4.16 -36.67
N GLY A 81 -5.55 3.63 -35.68
CA GLY A 81 -4.25 4.13 -35.21
C GLY A 81 -4.34 5.41 -34.37
N ALA A 82 -5.53 5.85 -33.98
CA ALA A 82 -5.70 7.05 -33.15
C ALA A 82 -5.00 6.90 -31.79
N TYR A 83 -5.09 5.72 -31.15
CA TYR A 83 -4.40 5.47 -29.88
C TYR A 83 -2.88 5.48 -30.04
N ALA A 84 -2.38 4.82 -31.09
CA ALA A 84 -0.95 4.80 -31.38
C ALA A 84 -0.40 6.23 -31.57
N LYS A 85 -1.13 7.08 -32.30
CA LYS A 85 -0.76 8.49 -32.50
C LYS A 85 -0.76 9.29 -31.19
N ILE A 86 -1.77 9.12 -30.34
CA ILE A 86 -1.83 9.77 -29.03
C ILE A 86 -0.62 9.37 -28.18
N MET A 87 -0.31 8.08 -28.14
CA MET A 87 0.81 7.56 -27.38
C MET A 87 2.16 8.01 -27.94
N ASP A 88 2.33 8.04 -29.25
CA ASP A 88 3.55 8.57 -29.87
C ASP A 88 3.76 10.04 -29.49
N ASN A 89 2.70 10.86 -29.57
CA ASN A 89 2.75 12.25 -29.11
C ASN A 89 3.09 12.35 -27.61
N MET A 90 2.53 11.48 -26.77
CA MET A 90 2.83 11.44 -25.33
C MET A 90 4.30 11.06 -25.07
N VAL A 91 4.84 10.09 -25.82
CA VAL A 91 6.25 9.69 -25.71
C VAL A 91 7.16 10.85 -26.13
N GLU A 92 6.80 11.57 -27.19
CA GLU A 92 7.59 12.70 -27.69
C GLU A 92 7.52 13.93 -26.79
N GLN A 93 6.33 14.26 -26.29
CA GLN A 93 6.13 15.51 -25.54
C GLN A 93 6.39 15.38 -24.04
N ILE A 94 6.27 14.17 -23.46
CA ILE A 94 6.40 13.95 -22.02
C ILE A 94 7.61 13.07 -21.69
N LEU A 95 7.65 11.85 -22.23
CA LEU A 95 8.69 10.89 -21.87
C LEU A 95 10.07 11.32 -22.38
N THR A 96 10.18 11.79 -23.61
CA THR A 96 11.46 12.19 -24.20
C THR A 96 12.10 13.35 -23.44
N PRO A 97 11.40 14.46 -23.12
CA PRO A 97 11.93 15.51 -22.26
C PRO A 97 12.31 15.00 -20.86
N LEU A 98 11.51 14.12 -20.26
CA LEU A 98 11.81 13.55 -18.96
C LEU A 98 13.14 12.76 -18.97
N PHE A 99 13.36 11.91 -19.97
CA PHE A 99 14.63 11.21 -20.14
C PHE A 99 15.81 12.14 -20.41
N ASN A 100 15.58 13.27 -21.09
CA ASN A 100 16.60 14.27 -21.33
C ASN A 100 16.94 15.11 -20.09
N ILE A 101 15.99 15.27 -19.16
CA ILE A 101 16.19 16.01 -17.89
C ILE A 101 16.89 15.14 -16.86
N MET A 102 16.66 13.82 -16.85
CA MET A 102 17.36 12.92 -15.95
C MET A 102 18.86 12.86 -16.31
N PRO A 103 19.77 13.30 -15.42
CA PRO A 103 21.19 13.43 -15.74
C PRO A 103 21.93 12.09 -15.84
N GLY A 104 21.22 10.96 -15.65
CA GLY A 104 21.83 9.67 -15.48
C GLY A 104 21.03 8.68 -14.64
N LEU A 105 21.77 7.91 -13.85
CA LEU A 105 21.22 6.95 -12.89
C LEU A 105 20.45 7.69 -11.79
N THR A 106 19.33 7.11 -11.36
CA THR A 106 18.61 7.57 -10.16
C THR A 106 19.41 7.27 -8.88
N ASP A 107 19.09 7.93 -7.77
CA ASP A 107 19.73 7.67 -6.49
C ASP A 107 19.65 6.19 -6.10
N ALA A 108 18.49 5.56 -6.31
CA ALA A 108 18.29 4.13 -6.07
C ALA A 108 19.21 3.26 -6.96
N GLN A 109 19.39 3.63 -8.22
CA GLN A 109 20.30 2.93 -9.14
C GLN A 109 21.77 3.12 -8.74
N ILE A 110 22.16 4.30 -8.27
CA ILE A 110 23.52 4.56 -7.76
C ILE A 110 23.79 3.73 -6.49
N VAL A 111 22.85 3.70 -5.53
CA VAL A 111 22.93 2.86 -4.33
C VAL A 111 23.10 1.39 -4.73
N SER A 112 22.24 0.90 -5.63
CA SER A 112 22.30 -0.50 -6.09
C SER A 112 23.61 -0.82 -6.80
N ALA A 113 24.15 0.09 -7.61
CA ALA A 113 25.35 -0.15 -8.40
C ALA A 113 26.65 -0.03 -7.59
N THR A 114 26.64 0.75 -6.50
CA THR A 114 27.85 1.07 -5.71
C THR A 114 27.88 0.42 -4.33
N GLY A 115 26.72 0.00 -3.81
CA GLY A 115 26.56 -0.41 -2.42
C GLY A 115 26.68 0.74 -1.41
N ALA A 116 26.74 2.00 -1.87
CA ALA A 116 26.75 3.17 -1.00
C ALA A 116 25.40 3.31 -0.26
N SER A 117 25.42 3.88 0.94
CA SER A 117 24.18 4.16 1.67
C SER A 117 23.32 5.20 0.92
N GLN A 118 22.01 5.10 1.10
CA GLN A 118 21.06 6.04 0.50
C GLN A 118 21.34 7.48 0.92
N ASP A 119 21.70 7.72 2.19
CA ASP A 119 22.05 9.05 2.70
C ASP A 119 23.28 9.65 2.00
N ASN A 120 24.31 8.83 1.74
CA ASN A 120 25.52 9.28 1.05
C ASN A 120 25.23 9.68 -0.40
N VAL A 121 24.35 8.94 -1.08
CA VAL A 121 23.95 9.25 -2.46
C VAL A 121 23.05 10.49 -2.51
N ALA A 122 22.12 10.62 -1.55
CA ALA A 122 21.22 11.77 -1.45
C ALA A 122 21.97 13.08 -1.17
N ALA A 123 23.09 13.02 -0.44
CA ALA A 123 23.94 14.18 -0.14
C ALA A 123 24.78 14.68 -1.33
N LEU A 124 24.85 13.93 -2.43
CA LEU A 124 25.60 14.34 -3.62
C LEU A 124 24.91 15.51 -4.34
N THR A 125 25.70 16.45 -4.86
CA THR A 125 25.19 17.47 -5.79
C THR A 125 24.85 16.86 -7.14
N GLU A 126 24.05 17.56 -7.95
CA GLU A 126 23.70 17.11 -9.31
C GLU A 126 24.95 16.92 -10.19
N GLU A 127 25.98 17.76 -10.06
CA GLU A 127 27.25 17.60 -10.77
C GLU A 127 28.00 16.33 -10.33
N GLN A 128 27.96 16.01 -9.03
CA GLN A 128 28.56 14.80 -8.50
C GLN A 128 27.80 13.56 -8.97
N LYS A 129 26.46 13.57 -8.95
CA LYS A 129 25.63 12.48 -9.48
C LYS A 129 25.85 12.27 -10.98
N ALA A 130 25.98 13.35 -11.76
CA ALA A 130 26.33 13.28 -13.17
C ALA A 130 27.75 12.71 -13.39
N ALA A 131 28.72 13.05 -12.52
CA ALA A 131 30.06 12.47 -12.58
C ALA A 131 30.07 10.97 -12.25
N VAL A 132 29.34 10.57 -11.19
CA VAL A 132 29.15 9.16 -10.82
C VAL A 132 28.47 8.38 -11.94
N THR A 133 27.42 8.93 -12.55
CA THR A 133 26.76 8.34 -13.72
C THR A 133 27.75 8.14 -14.85
N ARG A 134 28.57 9.12 -15.21
CA ARG A 134 29.56 8.97 -16.30
C ARG A 134 30.58 7.86 -16.04
N ILE A 135 30.86 7.55 -14.77
CA ILE A 135 31.76 6.46 -14.38
C ILE A 135 31.04 5.11 -14.48
N ILE A 136 29.81 5.01 -13.96
CA ILE A 136 29.05 3.74 -13.88
C ILE A 136 28.43 3.39 -15.24
N ASP A 137 27.78 4.35 -15.88
CA ASP A 137 27.13 4.20 -17.18
C ASP A 137 27.56 5.32 -18.16
N PRO A 138 28.77 5.20 -18.75
CA PRO A 138 29.25 6.17 -19.74
C PRO A 138 28.36 6.26 -20.97
N TYR A 139 27.52 5.26 -21.23
CA TYR A 139 26.61 5.18 -22.38
C TYR A 139 25.14 5.42 -22.02
N HIS A 140 24.83 5.96 -20.84
CA HIS A 140 23.44 6.13 -20.35
C HIS A 140 22.53 6.84 -21.36
N LYS A 141 23.02 7.86 -22.07
CA LYS A 141 22.24 8.57 -23.11
C LYS A 141 21.87 7.66 -24.28
N GLN A 142 22.84 6.93 -24.82
CA GLN A 142 22.62 5.99 -25.92
C GLN A 142 21.68 4.86 -25.48
N ARG A 143 21.79 4.41 -24.23
CA ARG A 143 20.90 3.40 -23.64
C ARG A 143 19.47 3.93 -23.50
N ALA A 144 19.30 5.18 -23.05
CA ALA A 144 17.98 5.82 -22.95
C ALA A 144 17.34 5.96 -24.34
N GLU A 145 18.08 6.47 -25.33
CA GLU A 145 17.62 6.59 -26.73
C GLU A 145 17.23 5.23 -27.30
N GLN A 146 18.07 4.20 -27.11
CA GLN A 146 17.78 2.85 -27.59
C GLN A 146 16.57 2.23 -26.87
N THR A 147 16.40 2.52 -25.58
CA THR A 147 15.24 2.07 -24.80
C THR A 147 13.96 2.66 -25.37
N ILE A 148 13.94 3.97 -25.65
CA ILE A 148 12.79 4.64 -26.29
C ILE A 148 12.54 4.03 -27.68
N ALA A 149 13.60 3.82 -28.47
CA ALA A 149 13.49 3.25 -29.82
C ALA A 149 12.90 1.83 -29.84
N ILE A 150 13.19 1.02 -28.81
CA ILE A 150 12.63 -0.33 -28.65
C ILE A 150 11.20 -0.27 -28.09
N MET A 151 10.94 0.59 -27.10
CA MET A 151 9.64 0.68 -26.44
C MET A 151 8.55 1.25 -27.34
N LYS A 152 8.87 2.26 -28.16
CA LYS A 152 7.89 2.91 -29.07
C LYS A 152 7.08 1.91 -29.91
N PRO A 153 7.70 1.00 -30.71
CA PRO A 153 6.94 0.04 -31.51
C PRO A 153 6.16 -0.97 -30.67
N MET A 154 6.69 -1.40 -29.51
CA MET A 154 5.98 -2.32 -28.61
C MET A 154 4.70 -1.69 -28.05
N ILE A 155 4.77 -0.42 -27.64
CA ILE A 155 3.60 0.33 -27.17
C ILE A 155 2.59 0.50 -28.30
N ALA A 156 3.04 0.84 -29.52
CA ALA A 156 2.16 0.99 -30.67
C ALA A 156 1.42 -0.32 -31.00
N GLU A 157 2.11 -1.46 -30.96
CA GLU A 157 1.53 -2.79 -31.16
C GLU A 157 0.48 -3.11 -30.09
N ALA A 158 0.81 -2.90 -28.82
CA ALA A 158 -0.13 -3.09 -27.72
C ALA A 158 -1.41 -2.23 -27.89
N MET A 159 -1.25 -0.98 -28.33
CA MET A 159 -2.39 -0.09 -28.59
C MET A 159 -3.23 -0.54 -29.78
N ALA A 160 -2.61 -1.08 -30.83
CA ALA A 160 -3.33 -1.62 -31.98
C ALA A 160 -4.23 -2.80 -31.61
N ILE A 161 -3.88 -3.57 -30.56
CA ILE A 161 -4.70 -4.66 -30.02
C ILE A 161 -5.91 -4.11 -29.25
N VAL A 162 -5.72 -3.05 -28.46
CA VAL A 162 -6.75 -2.49 -27.57
C VAL A 162 -7.77 -1.64 -28.33
N GLU A 163 -7.32 -0.89 -29.33
CA GLU A 163 -8.12 0.11 -30.04
C GLU A 163 -9.44 -0.45 -30.63
N PRO A 164 -9.49 -1.63 -31.28
CA PRO A 164 -10.75 -2.19 -31.79
C PRO A 164 -11.76 -2.46 -30.67
N ALA A 165 -11.33 -3.04 -29.55
CA ALA A 165 -12.20 -3.33 -28.41
C ALA A 165 -12.76 -2.04 -27.80
N MET A 166 -11.91 -1.01 -27.67
CA MET A 166 -12.35 0.32 -27.22
C MET A 166 -13.38 0.93 -28.16
N ARG A 167 -13.17 0.85 -29.48
CA ARG A 167 -14.13 1.34 -30.48
C ARG A 167 -15.47 0.62 -30.39
N THR A 168 -15.46 -0.70 -30.19
CA THR A 168 -16.68 -1.49 -29.97
C THR A 168 -17.40 -1.07 -28.70
N GLY A 169 -16.67 -0.91 -27.58
CA GLY A 169 -17.23 -0.42 -26.33
C GLY A 169 -17.88 0.96 -26.47
N LEU A 170 -17.19 1.89 -27.15
CA LEU A 170 -17.67 3.24 -27.43
C LEU A 170 -18.94 3.22 -28.29
N SER A 171 -18.97 2.40 -29.33
CA SER A 171 -20.15 2.24 -30.21
C SER A 171 -21.38 1.82 -29.41
N ARG A 172 -21.24 0.82 -28.52
CA ARG A 172 -22.34 0.34 -27.66
C ARG A 172 -22.76 1.39 -26.63
N ALA A 173 -21.80 2.10 -26.04
CA ALA A 173 -22.08 3.18 -25.09
C ALA A 173 -22.86 4.33 -25.75
N TYR A 174 -22.47 4.75 -26.96
CA TYR A 174 -23.16 5.80 -27.71
C TYR A 174 -24.57 5.36 -28.15
N ALA A 175 -24.74 4.12 -28.60
CA ALA A 175 -26.04 3.58 -29.01
C ALA A 175 -27.06 3.51 -27.86
N ARG A 176 -26.60 3.38 -26.61
CA ARG A 176 -27.44 3.43 -25.41
C ARG A 176 -27.73 4.86 -24.96
N LYS A 177 -26.77 5.77 -25.07
CA LYS A 177 -26.87 7.14 -24.55
C LYS A 177 -27.60 8.10 -25.47
N PHE A 178 -27.55 7.89 -26.78
CA PHE A 178 -28.08 8.81 -27.77
C PHE A 178 -29.16 8.15 -28.64
N SER A 179 -30.17 8.93 -29.00
CA SER A 179 -31.19 8.54 -29.98
C SER A 179 -30.62 8.47 -31.40
N ALA A 180 -31.33 7.81 -32.32
CA ALA A 180 -30.96 7.75 -33.73
C ALA A 180 -30.86 9.15 -34.37
N ALA A 181 -31.73 10.09 -34.00
CA ALA A 181 -31.73 11.45 -34.51
C ALA A 181 -30.49 12.24 -34.03
N GLU A 182 -30.12 12.09 -32.76
CA GLU A 182 -28.91 12.73 -32.20
C GLU A 182 -27.65 12.15 -32.84
N LEU A 183 -27.53 10.83 -32.96
CA LEU A 183 -26.40 10.18 -33.63
C LEU A 183 -26.26 10.60 -35.09
N THR A 184 -27.38 10.72 -35.81
CA THR A 184 -27.38 11.23 -37.20
C THR A 184 -26.89 12.67 -37.28
N THR A 185 -27.31 13.51 -36.33
CA THR A 185 -26.89 14.91 -36.25
C THR A 185 -25.40 15.02 -35.94
N ILE A 186 -24.91 14.25 -34.95
CA ILE A 186 -23.49 14.17 -34.60
C ILE A 186 -22.66 13.69 -35.79
N ASN A 187 -23.10 12.63 -36.48
CA ASN A 187 -22.41 12.11 -37.66
C ASN A 187 -22.37 13.12 -38.80
N SER A 188 -23.44 13.89 -39.00
CA SER A 188 -23.49 14.97 -39.99
C SER A 188 -22.52 16.10 -39.64
N PHE A 189 -22.41 16.47 -38.35
CA PHE A 189 -21.40 17.41 -37.89
C PHE A 189 -19.98 16.88 -38.13
N PHE A 190 -19.69 15.63 -37.75
CA PHE A 190 -18.38 15.00 -37.97
C PHE A 190 -18.01 14.81 -39.44
N ALA A 191 -18.98 14.85 -40.36
CA ALA A 191 -18.72 14.87 -41.79
C ALA A 191 -18.23 16.25 -42.30
N THR A 192 -18.42 17.33 -41.53
CA THR A 192 -17.87 18.65 -41.87
C THR A 192 -16.34 18.70 -41.63
N PRO A 193 -15.59 19.58 -42.32
CA PRO A 193 -14.15 19.73 -42.06
C PRO A 193 -13.81 20.04 -40.59
N THR A 194 -14.59 20.95 -39.98
CA THR A 194 -14.43 21.32 -38.56
C THR A 194 -14.79 20.16 -37.65
N GLY A 195 -15.93 19.49 -37.88
CA GLY A 195 -16.37 18.39 -37.03
C GLY A 195 -15.48 17.15 -37.14
N SER A 196 -14.91 16.87 -38.31
CA SER A 196 -13.92 15.80 -38.50
C SER A 196 -12.64 16.06 -37.70
N THR A 197 -12.17 17.32 -37.71
CA THR A 197 -11.03 17.74 -36.88
C THR A 197 -11.38 17.64 -35.40
N PHE A 198 -12.50 18.23 -35.00
CA PHE A 198 -12.98 18.16 -33.62
C PHE A 198 -13.08 16.71 -33.12
N ALA A 199 -13.69 15.79 -33.88
CA ALA A 199 -13.84 14.39 -33.47
C ALA A 199 -12.49 13.71 -33.22
N ARG A 200 -11.53 13.91 -34.12
CA ARG A 200 -10.18 13.32 -34.02
C ARG A 200 -9.38 13.90 -32.86
N GLU A 201 -9.39 15.22 -32.70
CA GLU A 201 -8.59 15.89 -31.67
C GLU A 201 -9.23 15.78 -30.26
N SER A 202 -10.57 15.71 -30.15
CA SER A 202 -11.26 15.70 -28.85
C SER A 202 -10.84 14.54 -27.94
N PHE A 203 -10.57 13.38 -28.54
CA PHE A 203 -10.10 12.23 -27.76
C PHE A 203 -8.65 12.43 -27.30
N ALA A 204 -7.80 13.01 -28.16
CA ALA A 204 -6.40 13.29 -27.86
C ALA A 204 -6.20 14.42 -26.84
N LEU A 205 -7.12 15.38 -26.77
CA LEU A 205 -7.04 16.53 -25.85
C LEU A 205 -6.93 16.13 -24.37
N GLN A 206 -7.40 14.94 -23.99
CA GLN A 206 -7.25 14.46 -22.60
C GLN A 206 -5.79 14.13 -22.25
N ALA A 207 -4.98 13.79 -23.26
CA ALA A 207 -3.55 13.56 -23.14
C ALA A 207 -2.72 14.80 -23.50
N ASP A 208 -3.36 15.96 -23.66
CA ASP A 208 -2.67 17.22 -23.95
C ASP A 208 -1.77 17.63 -22.76
N PRO A 209 -0.53 18.08 -22.99
CA PRO A 209 0.38 18.47 -21.91
C PRO A 209 -0.16 19.58 -21.01
N GLU A 210 -0.96 20.52 -21.53
CA GLU A 210 -1.54 21.59 -20.72
C GLU A 210 -2.61 21.04 -19.77
N VAL A 211 -3.45 20.12 -20.26
CA VAL A 211 -4.47 19.42 -19.46
C VAL A 211 -3.82 18.56 -18.38
N LEU A 212 -2.79 17.80 -18.74
CA LEU A 212 -2.03 16.98 -17.79
C LEU A 212 -1.33 17.84 -16.75
N GLN A 213 -0.67 18.94 -17.15
CA GLN A 213 -0.03 19.87 -16.22
C GLN A 213 -1.04 20.49 -15.24
N ALA A 214 -2.20 20.92 -15.74
CA ALA A 214 -3.25 21.47 -14.88
C ALA A 214 -3.72 20.43 -13.84
N THR A 215 -3.85 19.17 -14.27
CA THR A 215 -4.20 18.04 -13.39
C THR A 215 -3.12 17.81 -12.33
N PHE A 216 -1.84 17.74 -12.72
CA PHE A 216 -0.73 17.57 -11.78
C PHE A 216 -0.63 18.72 -10.75
N LYS A 217 -0.88 19.96 -11.18
CA LYS A 217 -0.94 21.13 -10.29
C LYS A 217 -2.07 21.04 -9.26
N ALA A 218 -3.16 20.36 -9.59
CA ALA A 218 -4.29 20.17 -8.69
C ALA A 218 -4.09 19.03 -7.67
N LEU A 219 -3.22 18.05 -7.96
CA LEU A 219 -3.04 16.87 -7.10
C LEU A 219 -2.74 17.19 -5.62
N PRO A 220 -1.85 18.14 -5.27
CA PRO A 220 -1.59 18.46 -3.86
C PRO A 220 -2.84 18.97 -3.12
N ALA A 221 -3.70 19.73 -3.80
CA ALA A 221 -4.95 20.22 -3.23
C ALA A 221 -5.97 19.08 -3.06
N ILE A 222 -6.03 18.15 -4.01
CA ILE A 222 -6.86 16.94 -3.90
C ILE A 222 -6.40 16.09 -2.72
N PHE A 223 -5.08 15.85 -2.59
CA PHE A 223 -4.51 15.10 -1.48
C PHE A 223 -4.81 15.77 -0.14
N THR A 224 -4.61 17.08 -0.04
CA THR A 224 -4.96 17.86 1.16
C THR A 224 -6.46 17.80 1.46
N SER A 225 -7.32 17.81 0.44
CA SER A 225 -8.78 17.72 0.64
C SER A 225 -9.22 16.34 1.16
N PHE A 226 -8.57 15.27 0.67
CA PHE A 226 -8.89 13.90 1.06
C PHE A 226 -8.25 13.49 2.39
N MET A 227 -7.00 13.89 2.63
CA MET A 227 -6.22 13.49 3.81
C MET A 227 -6.13 14.56 4.91
N GLY A 228 -6.44 15.83 4.58
CA GLY A 228 -6.21 16.97 5.47
C GLY A 228 -7.29 17.18 6.54
N ASP A 229 -8.38 16.42 6.52
CA ASP A 229 -9.42 16.45 7.55
C ASP A 229 -9.43 15.15 8.38
N GLU A 230 -8.27 14.80 8.93
CA GLU A 230 -8.08 13.62 9.78
C GLU A 230 -9.08 13.59 10.94
N ALA A 231 -9.45 14.76 11.48
CA ALA A 231 -10.43 14.89 12.54
C ALA A 231 -11.83 14.42 12.11
N LYS A 232 -12.27 14.77 10.89
CA LYS A 232 -13.56 14.32 10.35
C LYS A 232 -13.56 12.83 10.03
N PHE A 233 -12.46 12.29 9.49
CA PHE A 233 -12.33 10.84 9.29
C PHE A 233 -12.37 10.12 10.63
N LYS A 234 -11.56 10.56 11.60
CA LYS A 234 -11.52 9.96 12.93
C LYS A 234 -12.89 9.98 13.61
N ALA A 235 -13.58 11.12 13.62
CA ALA A 235 -14.93 11.21 14.21
C ALA A 235 -15.92 10.25 13.54
N LYS A 236 -15.84 10.07 12.21
CA LYS A 236 -16.70 9.14 11.48
C LYS A 236 -16.34 7.67 11.69
N PHE A 237 -15.06 7.35 11.93
CA PHE A 237 -14.63 6.00 12.30
C PHE A 237 -14.93 5.67 13.77
N GLU A 238 -14.91 6.66 14.67
CA GLU A 238 -15.33 6.50 16.07
C GLU A 238 -16.85 6.26 16.21
N GLU A 239 -17.65 6.73 15.24
CA GLU A 239 -19.09 6.41 15.14
C GLU A 239 -19.36 4.95 14.74
N LEU A 240 -18.39 4.26 14.10
CA LEU A 240 -18.55 2.87 13.69
C LEU A 240 -18.24 1.94 14.86
N PRO A 241 -19.01 0.85 15.05
CA PRO A 241 -18.62 -0.21 15.97
C PRO A 241 -17.22 -0.69 15.63
N ARG A 242 -16.39 -0.93 16.67
CA ARG A 242 -15.06 -1.50 16.48
C ARG A 242 -15.17 -2.77 15.65
N GLN A 243 -14.27 -2.95 14.69
CA GLN A 243 -14.17 -4.21 13.96
C GLN A 243 -14.01 -5.33 15.00
N ARG A 244 -14.89 -6.33 14.96
CA ARG A 244 -14.83 -7.48 15.85
C ARG A 244 -13.49 -8.19 15.67
N GLU A 245 -12.83 -8.47 16.77
CA GLU A 245 -11.60 -9.24 16.82
C GLU A 245 -11.91 -10.72 17.05
N LEU A 246 -10.92 -11.60 16.86
CA LEU A 246 -11.09 -13.03 17.14
C LEU A 246 -11.50 -13.29 18.61
N LYS A 247 -11.17 -12.38 19.54
CA LYS A 247 -11.60 -12.46 20.95
C LYS A 247 -13.09 -12.16 21.16
N ASP A 248 -13.72 -11.47 20.22
CA ASP A 248 -15.14 -11.11 20.26
C ASP A 248 -16.04 -12.16 19.59
N LEU A 249 -15.46 -13.26 19.10
CA LEU A 249 -16.18 -14.36 18.47
C LEU A 249 -16.48 -15.46 19.48
N SER A 250 -17.73 -15.92 19.52
CA SER A 250 -18.10 -17.13 20.25
C SER A 250 -17.46 -18.39 19.65
N ASP A 251 -17.40 -19.49 20.41
CA ASP A 251 -16.83 -20.75 19.93
C ASP A 251 -17.54 -21.28 18.66
N THR A 252 -18.85 -21.06 18.55
CA THR A 252 -19.65 -21.41 17.37
C THR A 252 -19.27 -20.55 16.15
N GLU A 253 -19.07 -19.24 16.35
CA GLU A 253 -18.62 -18.34 15.28
C GLU A 253 -17.17 -18.61 14.88
N MET A 254 -16.32 -19.01 15.85
CA MET A 254 -14.94 -19.43 15.59
C MET A 254 -14.89 -20.73 14.77
N ALA A 255 -15.75 -21.69 15.10
CA ALA A 255 -15.90 -22.93 14.34
C ALA A 255 -16.40 -22.68 12.91
N GLU A 256 -17.34 -21.76 12.75
CA GLU A 256 -17.84 -21.34 11.44
C GLU A 256 -16.75 -20.61 10.64
N LEU A 257 -16.01 -19.69 11.26
CA LEU A 257 -14.91 -18.97 10.63
C LEU A 257 -13.79 -19.93 10.18
N ALA A 258 -13.42 -20.89 11.02
CA ALA A 258 -12.46 -21.93 10.69
C ALA A 258 -12.89 -22.76 9.48
N ARG A 259 -14.17 -23.14 9.43
CA ARG A 259 -14.78 -23.88 8.33
C ARG A 259 -14.75 -23.09 7.01
N GLN A 260 -15.09 -21.81 7.05
CA GLN A 260 -15.10 -20.93 5.87
C GLN A 260 -13.68 -20.67 5.33
N LEU A 261 -12.71 -20.52 6.23
CA LEU A 261 -11.31 -20.28 5.87
C LEU A 261 -10.52 -21.58 5.55
N GLY A 262 -11.11 -22.75 5.79
CA GLY A 262 -10.44 -24.04 5.58
C GLY A 262 -9.28 -24.30 6.55
N VAL A 263 -9.28 -23.65 7.72
CA VAL A 263 -8.26 -23.81 8.76
C VAL A 263 -8.84 -24.55 9.97
N SER A 264 -7.98 -25.02 10.88
CA SER A 264 -8.47 -25.60 12.14
C SER A 264 -8.91 -24.50 13.11
N VAL A 265 -9.91 -24.80 13.94
CA VAL A 265 -10.35 -23.92 15.04
C VAL A 265 -9.17 -23.58 15.95
N LYS A 266 -8.36 -24.58 16.27
CA LYS A 266 -7.14 -24.42 17.06
C LYS A 266 -6.17 -23.38 16.46
N SER A 267 -6.02 -23.33 15.14
CA SER A 267 -5.16 -22.33 14.48
C SER A 267 -5.65 -20.90 14.67
N LEU A 268 -6.97 -20.69 14.73
CA LEU A 268 -7.57 -19.39 15.01
C LEU A 268 -7.50 -19.04 16.50
N GLU A 269 -7.65 -20.03 17.38
CA GLU A 269 -7.48 -19.87 18.83
C GLU A 269 -6.03 -19.52 19.21
N ASP A 270 -5.06 -20.18 18.58
CA ASP A 270 -3.63 -19.90 18.80
C ASP A 270 -3.31 -18.46 18.32
N HIS A 271 -3.90 -17.99 17.21
CA HIS A 271 -3.80 -16.58 16.79
C HIS A 271 -4.56 -15.61 17.71
N ARG A 272 -5.74 -15.99 18.21
CA ARG A 272 -6.49 -15.21 19.21
C ARG A 272 -5.63 -14.98 20.45
N LEU A 273 -4.90 -16.01 20.90
CA LEU A 273 -3.98 -15.92 22.02
C LEU A 273 -2.78 -15.00 21.71
N ILE A 274 -2.17 -15.12 20.53
CA ILE A 274 -1.05 -14.26 20.12
C ILE A 274 -1.46 -12.78 20.01
N VAL A 275 -2.63 -12.47 19.41
CA VAL A 275 -3.14 -11.11 19.27
C VAL A 275 -3.59 -10.52 20.61
N THR A 276 -4.14 -11.33 21.52
CA THR A 276 -4.51 -10.89 22.88
C THR A 276 -3.28 -10.52 23.72
N ILE A 277 -2.13 -11.16 23.45
CA ILE A 277 -0.83 -10.83 24.09
C ILE A 277 -0.19 -9.58 23.45
N ALA A 278 -0.57 -9.23 22.20
CA ALA A 278 0.09 -8.20 21.39
C ALA A 278 -0.80 -6.98 21.06
N ASP A 279 -1.88 -6.73 21.79
CA ASP A 279 -2.77 -5.57 21.56
C ASP A 279 -2.01 -4.26 21.86
N PRO A 280 -1.70 -3.40 20.87
CA PRO A 280 -1.04 -2.11 21.09
C PRO A 280 -1.96 -1.05 21.70
N TYR A 281 -3.23 -1.39 21.93
CA TYR A 281 -4.28 -0.58 22.53
C TYR A 281 -5.01 -1.27 23.69
N ALA A 282 -4.47 -2.39 24.19
CA ALA A 282 -4.79 -2.81 25.53
C ALA A 282 -4.28 -1.69 26.44
N HIS A 283 -5.19 -0.81 26.85
CA HIS A 283 -5.02 -0.18 28.15
C HIS A 283 -4.88 -1.34 29.12
N GLU A 284 -3.65 -1.59 29.58
CA GLU A 284 -3.43 -2.31 30.81
C GLU A 284 -4.35 -1.63 31.83
N THR A 285 -5.47 -2.27 32.13
CA THR A 285 -6.31 -1.87 33.24
C THR A 285 -5.50 -2.20 34.48
N GLY A 286 -4.67 -1.23 34.86
CA GLY A 286 -3.60 -1.31 35.84
C GLY A 286 -2.24 -1.44 35.17
N GLU A 287 -1.66 -0.33 34.70
CA GLU A 287 -0.21 -0.24 34.50
C GLU A 287 0.45 -0.88 35.72
N GLU A 288 1.20 -1.98 35.53
CA GLU A 288 1.92 -2.56 36.65
C GLU A 288 2.82 -1.45 37.22
N PRO A 289 2.71 -1.10 38.52
CA PRO A 289 3.17 0.20 38.99
C PRO A 289 4.68 0.42 38.84
N TRP A 290 5.45 -0.63 38.55
CA TRP A 290 6.88 -0.54 38.21
C TRP A 290 7.18 0.03 36.82
N TYR A 291 6.22 0.22 35.92
CA TYR A 291 6.41 0.94 34.66
C TYR A 291 6.33 2.46 34.83
N ALA A 292 5.69 2.96 35.89
CA ALA A 292 5.67 4.38 36.22
C ALA A 292 7.04 4.83 36.73
N GLU A 293 7.63 5.86 36.10
CA GLU A 293 8.94 6.40 36.50
C GLU A 293 8.99 6.78 37.99
N ASP A 294 7.87 7.26 38.55
CA ASP A 294 7.74 7.65 39.95
C ASP A 294 8.03 6.49 40.93
N SER A 295 7.80 5.25 40.49
CA SER A 295 8.09 4.02 41.26
C SER A 295 9.57 3.61 41.22
N TRP A 296 10.40 4.25 40.38
CA TRP A 296 11.83 3.94 40.30
C TRP A 296 12.63 4.64 41.40
N ALA A 297 13.86 4.19 41.66
CA ALA A 297 14.74 4.93 42.55
C ALA A 297 15.17 6.25 41.87
N ALA A 298 15.40 7.31 42.66
CA ALA A 298 15.80 8.61 42.10
C ALA A 298 17.09 8.54 41.25
N ALA A 299 18.01 7.63 41.59
CA ALA A 299 19.23 7.39 40.81
C ALA A 299 18.95 6.71 39.47
N GLU A 300 18.01 5.76 39.42
CA GLU A 300 17.61 5.03 38.21
C GLU A 300 16.89 5.98 37.24
N ARG A 301 15.91 6.75 37.73
CA ARG A 301 15.25 7.81 36.94
C ARG A 301 16.27 8.77 36.31
N LYS A 302 17.21 9.26 37.12
CA LYS A 302 18.22 10.20 36.66
C LYS A 302 19.12 9.59 35.57
N ASN A 303 19.46 8.31 35.69
CA ASN A 303 20.27 7.61 34.70
C ASN A 303 19.52 7.40 33.38
N VAL A 304 18.28 6.89 33.44
CA VAL A 304 17.45 6.65 32.25
C VAL A 304 17.23 7.96 31.48
N LYS A 305 16.86 9.03 32.18
CA LYS A 305 16.62 10.36 31.57
C LYS A 305 17.86 10.97 30.93
N ALA A 306 19.04 10.74 31.53
CA ALA A 306 20.31 11.20 30.95
C ALA A 306 20.65 10.43 29.65
N LEU A 307 20.36 9.13 29.60
CA LEU A 307 20.57 8.30 28.41
C LEU A 307 19.56 8.60 27.31
N GLU A 308 18.30 8.85 27.65
CA GLU A 308 17.26 9.32 26.74
C GLU A 308 17.67 10.65 26.08
N THR A 309 18.05 11.64 26.89
CA THR A 309 18.51 12.95 26.39
C THR A 309 19.73 12.79 25.46
N LYS A 310 20.64 11.88 25.80
CA LYS A 310 21.83 11.59 24.98
C LYS A 310 21.44 10.94 23.66
N TYR A 311 20.52 9.98 23.68
CA TYR A 311 19.97 9.35 22.48
C TYR A 311 19.28 10.39 21.59
N ASP A 312 18.36 11.21 22.12
CA ASP A 312 17.65 12.24 21.34
C ASP A 312 18.61 13.25 20.70
N THR A 313 19.64 13.67 21.45
CA THR A 313 20.67 14.60 20.96
C THR A 313 21.49 13.97 19.83
N LEU A 314 21.81 12.67 19.93
CA LEU A 314 22.57 11.96 18.90
C LEU A 314 21.69 11.65 17.67
N SER A 315 20.42 11.30 17.89
CA SER A 315 19.46 11.01 16.83
C SER A 315 19.09 12.24 16.00
N THR A 316 19.18 13.44 16.57
CA THR A 316 18.85 14.71 15.89
C THR A 316 20.03 15.35 15.14
N ARG A 317 21.27 14.85 15.30
CA ARG A 317 22.47 15.38 14.62
C ARG A 317 22.90 14.42 13.49
N SER A 318 22.50 14.71 12.25
CA SER A 318 22.43 13.73 11.15
C SER A 318 23.70 13.47 10.32
N GLU A 319 24.92 13.81 10.75
CA GLU A 319 26.08 13.66 9.84
C GLU A 319 27.12 12.61 10.25
N GLN A 320 27.21 12.17 11.51
CA GLN A 320 28.23 11.17 11.91
C GLN A 320 27.81 10.21 13.05
N ALA A 321 26.53 10.20 13.45
CA ALA A 321 26.12 9.57 14.71
C ALA A 321 25.51 8.16 14.59
N GLY A 322 25.50 7.49 13.43
CA GLY A 322 24.79 6.21 13.22
C GLY A 322 25.05 5.15 14.29
N ALA A 323 26.28 4.63 14.38
CA ALA A 323 26.64 3.61 15.39
C ALA A 323 26.55 4.13 16.84
N GLN A 324 26.76 5.44 17.05
CA GLN A 324 26.69 6.07 18.37
C GLN A 324 25.24 6.22 18.87
N SER A 325 24.30 6.48 17.97
CA SER A 325 22.87 6.56 18.24
C SER A 325 22.32 5.17 18.56
N SER A 326 22.67 4.15 17.76
CA SER A 326 22.29 2.76 18.05
C SER A 326 22.83 2.28 19.41
N ALA A 327 24.11 2.54 19.70
CA ALA A 327 24.68 2.20 21.00
C ALA A 327 24.05 3.00 22.17
N ALA A 328 23.64 4.25 21.93
CA ALA A 328 22.93 5.06 22.93
C ALA A 328 21.51 4.54 23.18
N TYR A 329 20.81 4.10 22.14
CA TYR A 329 19.48 3.49 22.25
C TYR A 329 19.54 2.16 23.01
N GLU A 330 20.49 1.28 22.68
CA GLU A 330 20.70 0.02 23.41
C GLU A 330 21.02 0.25 24.89
N ALA A 331 21.83 1.27 25.20
CA ALA A 331 22.15 1.64 26.57
C ALA A 331 20.93 2.21 27.32
N TYR A 332 20.09 3.01 26.66
CA TYR A 332 18.83 3.52 27.19
C TYR A 332 17.86 2.37 27.51
N GLU A 333 17.60 1.47 26.56
CA GLU A 333 16.72 0.31 26.72
C GLU A 333 17.17 -0.57 27.90
N LYS A 334 18.46 -0.91 27.95
CA LYS A 334 19.00 -1.72 29.04
C LYS A 334 18.85 -1.05 30.40
N ALA A 335 19.05 0.27 30.49
CA ALA A 335 18.88 1.02 31.73
C ALA A 335 17.41 1.11 32.14
N TRP A 336 16.51 1.28 31.17
CA TRP A 336 15.07 1.32 31.38
C TRP A 336 14.56 -0.02 31.91
N GLN A 337 14.90 -1.13 31.25
CA GLN A 337 14.54 -2.48 31.70
C GLN A 337 15.07 -2.79 33.11
N ALA A 338 16.32 -2.40 33.40
CA ALA A 338 16.89 -2.58 34.73
C ALA A 338 16.15 -1.78 35.82
N ALA A 339 15.67 -0.56 35.50
CA ALA A 339 14.90 0.26 36.43
C ALA A 339 13.51 -0.35 36.71
N VAL A 340 12.86 -0.85 35.67
CA VAL A 340 11.57 -1.57 35.76
C VAL A 340 11.72 -2.83 36.60
N ASP A 341 12.74 -3.66 36.34
CA ASP A 341 13.01 -4.88 37.11
C ASP A 341 13.33 -4.60 38.58
N ALA A 342 14.08 -3.53 38.85
CA ALA A 342 14.40 -3.09 40.20
C ALA A 342 13.14 -2.61 40.93
N ALA A 343 12.29 -1.84 40.26
CA ALA A 343 11.02 -1.38 40.81
C ALA A 343 10.08 -2.55 41.08
N ARG A 344 9.96 -3.49 40.14
CA ARG A 344 9.18 -4.73 40.32
C ARG A 344 9.65 -5.52 41.53
N LYS A 345 10.96 -5.76 41.67
CA LYS A 345 11.52 -6.49 42.84
C LYS A 345 11.26 -5.76 44.16
N ARG A 346 11.39 -4.43 44.18
CA ARG A 346 11.12 -3.61 45.38
C ARG A 346 9.65 -3.70 45.78
N MET A 347 8.73 -3.52 44.83
CA MET A 347 7.30 -3.54 45.11
C MET A 347 6.80 -4.94 45.51
N LEU A 348 7.32 -6.00 44.89
CA LEU A 348 7.04 -7.38 45.32
C LEU A 348 7.59 -7.67 46.72
N ALA A 349 8.76 -7.15 47.07
CA ALA A 349 9.32 -7.27 48.42
C ALA A 349 8.53 -6.46 49.47
N GLU A 350 7.91 -5.35 49.06
CA GLU A 350 7.01 -4.52 49.86
C GLU A 350 5.59 -5.10 49.96
N GLY A 351 5.34 -6.29 49.39
CA GLY A 351 4.10 -7.04 49.53
C GLY A 351 3.01 -6.66 48.53
N TRP A 352 3.36 -6.03 47.41
CA TRP A 352 2.39 -5.75 46.35
C TRP A 352 1.83 -7.05 45.77
N THR A 353 0.51 -7.17 45.76
CA THR A 353 -0.24 -8.21 45.07
C THR A 353 -1.01 -7.58 43.91
N PRO A 354 -1.06 -8.20 42.73
CA PRO A 354 -1.86 -7.68 41.62
C PRO A 354 -3.32 -7.54 42.07
N PRO A 355 -4.05 -6.52 41.59
CA PRO A 355 -5.46 -6.39 41.91
C PRO A 355 -6.16 -7.70 41.54
N SER A 356 -6.82 -8.32 42.53
CA SER A 356 -7.61 -9.52 42.31
C SER A 356 -8.65 -9.23 41.24
N ALA A 357 -8.71 -10.02 40.18
CA ALA A 357 -9.88 -10.05 39.30
C ALA A 357 -11.12 -10.20 40.19
N GLU A 358 -12.11 -9.31 40.01
CA GLU A 358 -13.32 -9.30 40.84
C GLU A 358 -13.97 -10.70 40.88
N PRO A 359 -14.51 -11.14 42.03
CA PRO A 359 -15.07 -12.47 42.18
C PRO A 359 -16.39 -12.60 41.41
N GLU A 360 -16.55 -13.70 40.66
CA GLU A 360 -17.83 -14.13 40.12
C GLU A 360 -18.86 -14.23 41.26
N THR A 361 -19.86 -13.34 41.22
CA THR A 361 -21.04 -13.46 42.08
C THR A 361 -22.05 -14.36 41.37
N THR A 362 -22.02 -15.65 41.70
CA THR A 362 -23.18 -16.53 41.52
C THR A 362 -23.78 -16.83 42.89
N GLU A 363 -24.83 -16.07 43.22
CA GLU A 363 -25.77 -16.43 44.27
C GLU A 363 -26.87 -17.29 43.63
N GLY A 364 -26.99 -18.56 44.00
CA GLY A 364 -27.98 -19.45 43.37
C GLY A 364 -27.92 -20.93 43.73
N THR A 365 -28.25 -21.24 44.98
CA THR A 365 -28.93 -22.47 45.45
C THR A 365 -28.21 -23.83 45.31
N ALA A 366 -27.75 -24.35 46.45
CA ALA A 366 -28.22 -25.64 47.00
C ALA A 366 -27.56 -25.88 48.36
N ASP A 367 -28.30 -25.62 49.44
CA ASP A 367 -27.97 -26.22 50.73
C ASP A 367 -29.18 -27.03 51.18
N SER A 368 -29.12 -28.35 50.96
CA SER A 368 -29.82 -29.37 51.76
C SER A 368 -29.50 -30.78 51.25
N VAL A 369 -28.50 -31.40 51.87
CA VAL A 369 -28.64 -32.78 52.39
C VAL A 369 -28.29 -32.68 53.88
N GLU A 370 -29.26 -32.32 54.72
CA GLU A 370 -30.16 -33.20 55.48
C GLU A 370 -29.54 -33.83 56.73
N ALA A 371 -29.93 -33.29 57.89
CA ALA A 371 -30.00 -34.05 59.14
C ALA A 371 -31.22 -33.60 59.95
N VAL A 372 -32.24 -34.44 59.89
CA VAL A 372 -33.37 -34.64 60.80
C VAL A 372 -33.15 -34.10 62.23
N ALA A 373 -34.06 -33.21 62.67
CA ALA A 373 -34.54 -33.16 64.06
C ALA A 373 -35.90 -32.43 64.18
N SER A 374 -36.96 -33.24 64.36
CA SER A 374 -38.14 -33.01 65.22
C SER A 374 -39.20 -31.95 64.89
N LEU A 375 -40.43 -32.50 64.75
CA LEU A 375 -41.79 -31.95 64.92
C LEU A 375 -42.40 -31.09 63.81
#